data_AF-A0A3Q0JHQ6-F1
#
_entry.id   AF-A0A3Q0JHQ6-F1
#
_cell.length_a   1.000
_cell.length_b   1.000
_cell.length_c   1.000
_cell.angle_alpha   90.00
_cell.angle_beta   90.00
_cell.angle_gamma   90.00
#
_symmetry.space_group_name_H-M   'P 1'
#
loop_
_entity.id
_entity.type
_entity.pdbx_description
1 polymer ?
#
loop_
_entity_poly.entity_id
_entity_poly.type
_entity_poly.pdbx_seq_one_letter_code
_entity_poly.pdbx_strand_id
1 'polypeptide(L)'
;PELRHVMRVQLINAVGLDEAGIDGGGLFREFLSELLKTAFDPKLGFFKLTEDNLLYPNPSVGLIYSDSLKHYYFIGRMLGKALYENLLVELPLADLFLSKLVSRHSDVDIHHLATLDAMLYRNLLYLKHYEDVSSLGLDFTVLCDELGERRVSDIICVIYGSAKEYILQKLNPVHHAGIRIATGALRSSPVPSLYVESGIMPLSLRRSKMIMNYVSKIGSCHTNPIHNEFFNRNYDFANHPNTLDRYEELDLARTRQVYF
;
A
#
# COMPACT_ATOMS: atom_id res chain seq x y z
N PRO A 1 -0.22 24.25 -10.09
CA PRO A 1 0.57 25.50 -10.11
C PRO A 1 1.98 25.32 -10.73
N GLU A 2 2.48 26.34 -11.42
CA GLU A 2 3.78 26.36 -12.11
C GLU A 2 4.93 26.65 -11.13
N LEU A 3 5.52 25.62 -10.52
CA LEU A 3 6.63 25.78 -9.55
C LEU A 3 7.99 26.06 -10.21
N ARG A 4 8.06 26.12 -11.55
CA ARG A 4 9.32 26.42 -12.26
C ARG A 4 9.71 27.89 -12.15
N HIS A 5 8.73 28.76 -11.92
CA HIS A 5 8.98 30.19 -11.73
C HIS A 5 9.68 30.46 -10.40
N VAL A 6 10.38 31.60 -10.35
CA VAL A 6 11.00 32.10 -9.14
C VAL A 6 9.90 32.35 -8.11
N MET A 7 10.04 31.74 -6.94
CA MET A 7 9.15 31.96 -5.81
C MET A 7 9.75 33.02 -4.92
N ARG A 8 8.92 33.97 -4.48
CA ARG A 8 9.29 34.94 -3.45
C ARG A 8 8.51 34.64 -2.19
N VAL A 9 9.22 34.63 -1.06
CA VAL A 9 8.62 34.43 0.25
C VAL A 9 8.63 35.76 1.00
N GLN A 10 7.49 36.06 1.63
CA GLN A 10 7.34 37.20 2.53
C GLN A 10 6.84 36.68 3.86
N LEU A 11 7.59 36.98 4.92
CA LEU A 11 7.22 36.61 6.28
C LEU A 11 6.35 37.72 6.88
N ILE A 12 5.30 37.31 7.57
CA ILE A 12 4.34 38.21 8.22
C ILE A 12 4.37 37.89 9.70
N ASN A 13 4.51 38.92 10.53
CA ASN A 13 4.53 38.74 11.98
C ASN A 13 3.12 38.51 12.56
N ALA A 14 3.04 38.22 13.87
CA ALA A 14 1.78 37.95 14.57
C ALA A 14 0.76 39.11 14.53
N VAL A 15 1.20 40.32 14.20
CA VAL A 15 0.36 41.54 14.11
C VAL A 15 -0.03 41.83 12.65
N GLY A 16 0.35 40.97 11.70
CA GLY A 16 0.01 41.12 10.28
C GLY A 16 0.92 42.07 9.50
N LEU A 17 2.03 42.51 10.09
CA LEU A 17 3.00 43.40 9.43
C LEU A 17 4.14 42.59 8.81
N ASP A 18 4.63 43.09 7.67
CA ASP A 18 5.77 42.51 6.97
C ASP A 18 7.01 42.49 7.86
N GLU A 19 7.61 41.31 8.00
CA GLU A 19 8.88 41.16 8.70
C GLU A 19 10.03 41.66 7.82
N ALA A 20 11.05 42.27 8.44
CA ALA A 20 12.15 42.89 7.72
C ALA A 20 12.99 41.83 6.99
N GLY A 21 12.76 41.69 5.68
CA GLY A 21 13.55 40.81 4.82
C GLY A 21 13.10 40.92 3.36
N ILE A 22 13.99 41.42 2.49
CA ILE A 22 13.76 41.45 1.04
C ILE A 22 14.36 40.18 0.45
N ASP A 23 13.53 39.36 -0.21
CA ASP A 23 13.93 38.06 -0.74
C ASP A 23 14.83 38.18 -1.98
N GLY A 24 16.15 38.19 -1.74
CA GLY A 24 17.19 37.97 -2.74
C GLY A 24 17.50 36.48 -2.98
N GLY A 25 16.65 35.57 -2.48
CA GLY A 25 16.81 34.11 -2.55
C GLY A 25 17.16 33.47 -1.20
N GLY A 26 17.59 34.23 -0.19
CA GLY A 26 17.92 33.70 1.14
C GLY A 26 16.69 33.20 1.90
N LEU A 27 15.64 34.05 1.98
CA LEU A 27 14.41 33.74 2.70
C LEU A 27 13.68 32.55 2.10
N PHE A 28 13.59 32.47 0.77
CA PHE A 28 13.00 31.31 0.10
C PHE A 28 13.73 30.01 0.44
N ARG A 29 15.07 30.03 0.50
CA ARG A 29 15.87 28.84 0.83
C ARG A 29 15.66 28.38 2.27
N GLU A 30 15.65 29.32 3.22
CA GLU A 30 15.38 29.03 4.63
C GLU A 30 13.97 28.47 4.82
N PHE A 31 12.97 29.12 4.21
CA PHE A 31 11.59 28.65 4.22
C PHE A 31 11.48 27.22 3.69
N LEU A 32 12.09 26.93 2.54
CA LEU A 32 11.99 25.62 1.92
C LEU A 32 12.72 24.55 2.75
N SER A 33 13.86 24.88 3.35
CA SER A 33 14.60 24.00 4.25
C SER A 33 13.77 23.64 5.48
N GLU A 34 13.18 24.63 6.16
CA GLU A 34 12.37 24.41 7.36
C GLU A 34 11.06 23.67 7.05
N LEU A 35 10.44 23.96 5.89
CA LEU A 35 9.26 23.24 5.41
C LEU A 35 9.57 21.76 5.22
N LEU A 36 10.66 21.43 4.52
CA LEU A 36 11.05 20.04 4.28
C LEU A 36 11.42 19.35 5.59
N LYS A 37 12.20 20.01 6.45
CA LYS A 37 12.53 19.49 7.78
C LYS A 37 11.28 19.15 8.60
N THR A 38 10.26 20.01 8.57
CA THR A 38 8.99 19.78 9.26
C THR A 38 8.18 18.67 8.60
N ALA A 39 8.13 18.63 7.27
CA ALA A 39 7.37 17.64 6.50
C ALA A 39 7.89 16.20 6.69
N PHE A 40 9.21 16.06 6.81
CA PHE A 40 9.88 14.78 7.00
C PHE A 40 10.10 14.42 8.48
N ASP A 41 9.68 15.26 9.44
CA ASP A 41 9.72 14.92 10.86
C ASP A 41 8.75 13.75 11.14
N PRO A 42 9.24 12.60 11.65
CA PRO A 42 8.39 11.47 12.00
C PRO A 42 7.28 11.81 13.00
N LYS A 43 7.47 12.84 13.83
CA LYS A 43 6.45 13.31 14.80
C LYS A 43 5.20 13.84 14.11
N LEU A 44 5.32 14.37 12.89
CA LEU A 44 4.17 14.86 12.13
C LEU A 44 3.33 13.69 11.55
N GLY A 45 3.92 12.50 11.45
CA GLY A 45 3.23 11.26 11.08
C GLY A 45 3.15 11.00 9.57
N PHE A 46 3.70 11.86 8.71
CA PHE A 46 3.78 11.59 7.27
C PHE A 46 4.87 10.58 6.91
N PHE A 47 5.96 10.53 7.68
CA PHE A 47 7.04 9.57 7.47
C PHE A 47 7.29 8.77 8.74
N LYS A 48 7.74 7.53 8.57
CA LYS A 48 8.18 6.64 9.64
C LYS A 48 9.67 6.33 9.45
N LEU A 49 10.28 5.87 10.54
CA LEU A 49 11.66 5.43 10.55
C LEU A 49 11.72 3.90 10.51
N THR A 50 12.62 3.36 9.70
CA THR A 50 13.03 1.95 9.79
C THR A 50 13.91 1.74 11.02
N GLU A 51 14.31 0.48 11.28
CA GLU A 51 15.27 0.16 12.35
C GLU A 51 16.62 0.91 12.18
N ASP A 52 16.99 1.21 10.94
CA ASP A 52 18.22 1.93 10.58
C ASP A 52 18.06 3.47 10.58
N ASN A 53 16.95 4.00 11.11
CA ASN A 53 16.59 5.43 11.08
C ASN A 53 16.46 6.03 9.67
N LEU A 54 16.05 5.21 8.69
CA LEU A 54 15.76 5.69 7.35
C LEU A 54 14.27 6.03 7.20
N LEU A 55 13.98 7.11 6.49
CA LEU A 55 12.64 7.63 6.27
C LEU A 55 11.93 6.89 5.13
N TYR A 56 10.70 6.47 5.41
CA TYR A 56 9.76 5.96 4.41
C TYR A 56 8.34 6.52 4.67
N PRO A 57 7.48 6.63 3.64
CA PRO A 57 6.12 7.13 3.81
C PRO A 57 5.32 6.27 4.80
N ASN A 58 4.59 6.88 5.72
CA ASN A 58 3.75 6.16 6.67
C ASN A 58 2.53 5.50 5.98
N PRO A 59 2.43 4.16 5.93
CA PRO A 59 1.29 3.45 5.32
C PRO A 59 -0.08 3.85 5.90
N SER A 60 -0.10 4.13 7.20
CA SER A 60 -1.34 4.37 7.95
C SER A 60 -1.67 5.87 8.06
N VAL A 61 -1.02 6.74 7.28
CA VAL A 61 -1.24 8.19 7.34
C VAL A 61 -2.69 8.59 7.05
N GLY A 62 -3.41 7.80 6.25
CA GLY A 62 -4.83 8.03 5.93
C GLY A 62 -5.76 7.92 7.14
N LEU A 63 -5.31 7.27 8.23
CA LEU A 63 -6.04 7.23 9.51
C LEU A 63 -5.83 8.50 10.33
N ILE A 64 -4.72 9.21 10.12
CA ILE A 64 -4.36 10.44 10.84
C ILE A 64 -4.91 11.65 10.09
N TYR A 65 -4.74 11.68 8.77
CA TYR A 65 -5.13 12.78 7.91
C TYR A 65 -6.00 12.29 6.76
N SER A 66 -7.24 12.78 6.67
CA SER A 66 -8.17 12.46 5.58
C SER A 66 -7.69 12.90 4.20
N ASP A 67 -6.94 14.00 4.14
CA ASP A 67 -6.35 14.59 2.94
C ASP A 67 -4.85 14.24 2.76
N SER A 68 -4.40 13.10 3.30
CA SER A 68 -2.99 12.68 3.28
C SER A 68 -2.34 12.70 1.90
N LEU A 69 -3.08 12.31 0.85
CA LEU A 69 -2.59 12.33 -0.54
C LEU A 69 -2.26 13.75 -1.02
N LYS A 70 -3.08 14.75 -0.67
CA LYS A 70 -2.82 16.15 -1.02
C LYS A 70 -1.56 16.66 -0.33
N HIS A 71 -1.33 16.24 0.91
CA HIS A 71 -0.11 16.57 1.65
C HIS A 71 1.12 15.93 1.02
N TYR A 72 1.11 14.63 0.71
CA TYR A 72 2.24 14.00 0.01
C TYR A 72 2.50 14.63 -1.36
N TYR A 73 1.44 14.95 -2.11
CA TYR A 73 1.57 15.67 -3.36
C TYR A 73 2.27 17.01 -3.14
N PHE A 74 1.86 17.78 -2.13
CA PHE A 74 2.49 19.05 -1.79
C PHE A 74 3.96 18.87 -1.36
N ILE A 75 4.26 17.94 -0.46
CA ILE A 75 5.61 17.64 0.04
C ILE A 75 6.53 17.23 -1.11
N GLY A 76 6.10 16.30 -1.96
CA GLY A 76 6.88 15.86 -3.12
C GLY A 76 7.13 16.99 -4.12
N ARG A 77 6.17 17.90 -4.29
CA ARG A 77 6.32 19.10 -5.14
C ARG A 77 7.32 20.10 -4.55
N MET A 78 7.32 20.30 -3.23
CA MET A 78 8.30 21.16 -2.53
C MET A 78 9.70 20.54 -2.56
N LEU A 79 9.82 19.22 -2.38
CA LEU A 79 11.09 18.50 -2.52
C LEU A 79 11.61 18.63 -3.97
N GLY A 80 10.75 18.44 -4.96
CA GLY A 80 11.11 18.66 -6.37
C GLY A 80 11.53 20.09 -6.67
N LYS A 81 10.93 21.09 -6.00
CA LYS A 81 11.35 22.49 -6.10
C LYS A 81 12.72 22.72 -5.48
N ALA A 82 13.02 22.13 -4.33
CA ALA A 82 14.34 22.20 -3.71
C ALA A 82 15.43 21.64 -4.64
N LEU A 83 15.16 20.48 -5.25
CA LEU A 83 16.05 19.86 -6.23
C LEU A 83 16.25 20.75 -7.47
N TYR A 84 15.18 21.37 -7.98
CA TYR A 84 15.24 22.26 -9.15
C TYR A 84 16.09 23.52 -8.90
N GLU A 85 16.07 24.05 -7.67
CA GLU A 85 16.84 25.23 -7.25
C GLU A 85 18.27 24.87 -6.77
N ASN A 86 18.69 23.62 -6.94
CA ASN A 86 19.97 23.06 -6.48
C ASN A 86 20.21 23.25 -4.97
N LEU A 87 19.17 23.07 -4.16
CA LEU A 87 19.29 23.08 -2.71
C LEU A 87 19.67 21.70 -2.21
N LEU A 88 20.71 21.66 -1.36
CA LEU A 88 21.11 20.45 -0.65
C LEU A 88 20.06 20.17 0.43
N VAL A 89 19.36 19.05 0.31
CA VAL A 89 18.40 18.58 1.32
C VAL A 89 18.91 17.25 1.87
N GLU A 90 19.24 17.23 3.16
CA GLU A 90 19.74 16.04 3.84
C GLU A 90 18.55 15.20 4.33
N LEU A 91 18.07 14.29 3.47
CA LEU A 91 17.00 13.35 3.81
C LEU A 91 17.55 11.92 3.80
N PRO A 92 17.62 11.24 4.95
CA PRO A 92 18.01 9.83 5.03
C PRO A 92 16.86 8.95 4.56
N LEU A 93 16.52 8.99 3.27
CA LEU A 93 15.42 8.20 2.71
C LEU A 93 15.82 6.71 2.60
N ALA A 94 14.88 5.81 2.87
CA ALA A 94 15.11 4.38 2.74
C ALA A 94 15.35 3.98 1.27
N ASP A 95 16.24 3.01 1.04
CA ASP A 95 16.63 2.56 -0.30
C ASP A 95 15.44 2.06 -1.13
N LEU A 96 14.52 1.34 -0.50
CA LEU A 96 13.29 0.88 -1.16
C LEU A 96 12.45 2.07 -1.65
N PHE A 97 12.30 3.10 -0.81
CA PHE A 97 11.56 4.31 -1.17
C PHE A 97 12.27 5.10 -2.29
N LEU A 98 13.58 5.28 -2.21
CA LEU A 98 14.39 5.91 -3.26
C LEU A 98 14.31 5.14 -4.58
N SER A 99 14.41 3.81 -4.54
CA SER A 99 14.29 2.95 -5.73
C SER A 99 12.93 3.10 -6.42
N LYS A 100 11.88 3.43 -5.66
CA LYS A 100 10.55 3.74 -6.22
C LYS A 100 10.42 5.16 -6.73
N LEU A 101 11.06 6.12 -6.09
CA LEU A 101 11.08 7.49 -6.59
C LEU A 101 11.83 7.62 -7.92
N VAL A 102 12.94 6.89 -8.08
CA VAL A 102 13.81 6.98 -9.25
C VAL A 102 13.34 6.07 -10.40
N SER A 103 12.91 4.84 -10.11
CA SER A 103 12.62 3.84 -11.14
C SER A 103 11.12 3.62 -11.33
N ARG A 104 10.63 3.88 -12.55
CA ARG A 104 9.24 3.58 -12.95
C ARG A 104 8.93 2.08 -13.07
N HIS A 105 9.97 1.26 -13.15
CA HIS A 105 9.90 -0.20 -13.28
C HIS A 105 10.95 -0.89 -12.41
N SER A 106 11.15 -0.47 -11.15
CA SER A 106 11.99 -1.27 -10.26
C SER A 106 11.27 -2.57 -9.94
N ASP A 107 11.80 -3.68 -10.46
CA ASP A 107 11.55 -4.98 -9.86
C ASP A 107 12.07 -4.87 -8.43
N VAL A 108 11.18 -4.96 -7.43
CA VAL A 108 11.60 -4.87 -6.03
C VAL A 108 12.24 -6.19 -5.71
N ASP A 109 13.57 -6.19 -5.64
CA ASP A 109 14.28 -7.34 -5.13
C ASP A 109 13.84 -7.60 -3.68
N ILE A 110 13.63 -8.87 -3.34
CA ILE A 110 13.28 -9.29 -1.97
C ILE A 110 14.34 -8.83 -0.96
N HIS A 111 15.57 -8.62 -1.41
CA HIS A 111 16.66 -8.09 -0.59
C HIS A 111 16.40 -6.67 -0.08
N HIS A 112 15.60 -5.85 -0.77
CA HIS A 112 15.22 -4.52 -0.28
C HIS A 112 14.26 -4.58 0.92
N LEU A 113 13.57 -5.71 1.11
CA LEU A 113 12.72 -5.91 2.29
C LEU A 113 13.55 -5.92 3.57
N ALA A 114 14.82 -6.33 3.52
CA ALA A 114 15.69 -6.35 4.69
C ALA A 114 15.87 -4.94 5.30
N THR A 115 15.88 -3.90 4.46
CA THR A 115 16.01 -2.50 4.88
C THR A 115 14.72 -1.93 5.47
N LEU A 116 13.57 -2.48 5.07
CA LEU A 116 12.25 -2.02 5.50
C LEU A 116 11.77 -2.75 6.75
N ASP A 117 11.84 -4.08 6.71
CA ASP A 117 11.44 -4.99 7.78
C ASP A 117 12.37 -6.22 7.76
N ALA A 118 13.46 -6.12 8.52
CA ALA A 118 14.46 -7.17 8.65
C ALA A 118 13.87 -8.46 9.23
N MET A 119 12.88 -8.36 10.11
CA MET A 119 12.24 -9.51 10.75
C MET A 119 11.39 -10.28 9.73
N LEU A 120 10.54 -9.58 8.99
CA LEU A 120 9.74 -10.18 7.93
C LEU A 120 10.63 -10.80 6.85
N TYR A 121 11.70 -10.12 6.44
CA TYR A 121 12.66 -10.67 5.48
C TYR A 121 13.28 -11.99 5.94
N ARG A 122 13.73 -12.06 7.21
CA ARG A 122 14.27 -13.30 7.79
C ARG A 122 13.22 -14.41 7.84
N ASN A 123 11.99 -14.08 8.24
CA ASN A 123 10.90 -15.04 8.31
C ASN A 123 10.52 -15.59 6.93
N LEU A 124 10.51 -14.75 5.90
CA LEU A 124 10.25 -15.18 4.52
C LEU A 124 11.39 -16.03 3.95
N LEU A 125 12.65 -15.68 4.24
CA LEU A 125 13.79 -16.51 3.86
C LEU A 125 13.78 -17.87 4.56
N TYR A 126 13.41 -17.89 5.84
CA TYR A 126 13.22 -19.13 6.59
C TYR A 126 12.13 -19.99 5.95
N LEU A 127 10.96 -19.40 5.69
CA LEU A 127 9.82 -20.06 5.05
C LEU A 127 10.18 -20.64 3.68
N LYS A 128 10.98 -19.92 2.89
CA LYS A 128 11.44 -20.35 1.56
C LYS A 128 12.22 -21.66 1.58
N HIS A 129 12.95 -21.96 2.66
CA HIS A 129 13.78 -23.15 2.79
C HIS A 129 13.19 -24.19 3.75
N TYR A 130 11.97 -23.97 4.24
CA TYR A 130 11.33 -24.84 5.20
C TYR A 130 10.62 -26.01 4.52
N GLU A 131 10.98 -27.25 4.88
CA GLU A 131 10.51 -28.45 4.17
C GLU A 131 9.03 -28.78 4.42
N ASP A 132 8.52 -28.61 5.64
CA ASP A 132 7.12 -28.89 5.99
C ASP A 132 6.38 -27.65 6.49
N VAL A 133 6.06 -26.76 5.55
CA VAL A 133 5.28 -25.53 5.77
C VAL A 133 3.90 -25.78 6.42
N SER A 134 3.36 -26.99 6.29
CA SER A 134 2.04 -27.34 6.85
C SER A 134 2.05 -27.33 8.38
N SER A 135 3.19 -27.67 8.98
CA SER A 135 3.37 -27.71 10.44
C SER A 135 3.31 -26.32 11.08
N LEU A 136 3.56 -25.25 10.31
CA LEU A 136 3.56 -23.87 10.80
C LEU A 136 2.13 -23.32 10.98
N GLY A 137 1.10 -24.01 10.46
CA GLY A 137 -0.29 -23.59 10.59
C GLY A 137 -0.58 -22.20 10.00
N LEU A 138 0.21 -21.77 9.03
CA LEU A 138 0.05 -20.46 8.38
C LEU A 138 -1.21 -20.45 7.53
N ASP A 139 -1.94 -19.36 7.61
CA ASP A 139 -2.99 -19.00 6.68
C ASP A 139 -2.58 -17.74 5.90
N PHE A 140 -3.38 -17.37 4.91
CA PHE A 140 -3.12 -16.18 4.08
C PHE A 140 -3.73 -14.94 4.70
N THR A 141 -3.62 -14.79 6.03
CA THR A 141 -4.04 -13.60 6.74
C THR A 141 -2.84 -12.85 7.30
N VAL A 142 -2.94 -11.53 7.33
CA VAL A 142 -1.98 -10.67 8.03
C VAL A 142 -2.71 -9.89 9.09
N LEU A 143 -2.10 -9.84 10.27
CA LEU A 143 -2.53 -9.00 11.36
C LEU A 143 -1.92 -7.62 11.18
N CYS A 144 -2.76 -6.62 10.93
CA CYS A 144 -2.39 -5.22 10.92
C CYS A 144 -2.68 -4.63 12.30
N ASP A 145 -1.68 -4.05 12.95
CA ASP A 145 -1.85 -3.25 14.16
C ASP A 145 -1.67 -1.77 13.77
N GLU A 146 -2.79 -1.06 13.67
CA GLU A 146 -2.81 0.36 13.29
C GLU A 146 -3.44 1.18 14.42
N LEU A 147 -2.68 2.11 15.00
CA LEU A 147 -3.13 2.99 16.10
C LEU A 147 -3.70 2.22 17.32
N GLY A 148 -3.23 0.99 17.56
CA GLY A 148 -3.69 0.12 18.65
C GLY A 148 -4.93 -0.70 18.32
N GLU A 149 -5.49 -0.56 17.12
CA GLU A 149 -6.52 -1.46 16.61
C GLU A 149 -5.88 -2.60 15.83
N ARG A 150 -6.13 -3.84 16.28
CA ARG A 150 -5.73 -5.05 15.56
C ARG A 150 -6.81 -5.47 14.59
N ARG A 151 -6.45 -5.53 13.32
CA ARG A 151 -7.33 -5.97 12.23
C ARG A 151 -6.68 -7.13 11.50
N VAL A 152 -7.42 -8.22 11.33
CA VAL A 152 -6.98 -9.35 10.51
C VAL A 152 -7.44 -9.09 9.08
N SER A 153 -6.49 -8.95 8.17
CA SER A 153 -6.72 -8.74 6.75
C SER A 153 -6.38 -10.01 5.99
N ASP A 154 -7.32 -10.50 5.20
CA ASP A 154 -7.15 -11.69 4.35
C ASP A 154 -6.53 -11.27 3.01
N ILE A 155 -5.32 -11.77 2.72
CA ILE A 155 -4.52 -11.40 1.53
C ILE A 155 -4.95 -12.22 0.30
N ILE A 156 -5.74 -13.27 0.50
CA ILE A 156 -6.28 -14.12 -0.58
C ILE A 156 -7.05 -13.29 -1.60
N CYS A 157 -7.79 -12.25 -1.21
CA CYS A 157 -8.56 -11.49 -2.19
C CYS A 157 -7.68 -10.75 -3.22
N VAL A 158 -6.48 -10.32 -2.81
CA VAL A 158 -5.54 -9.60 -3.67
C VAL A 158 -4.79 -10.59 -4.57
N ILE A 159 -4.28 -11.69 -4.01
CA ILE A 159 -3.48 -12.69 -4.75
C ILE A 159 -4.33 -13.52 -5.72
N TYR A 160 -5.60 -13.77 -5.39
CA TYR A 160 -6.46 -14.65 -6.20
C TYR A 160 -7.11 -13.94 -7.38
N GLY A 161 -7.15 -12.61 -7.37
CA GLY A 161 -7.71 -11.82 -8.46
C GLY A 161 -6.83 -11.80 -9.71
N SER A 162 -5.51 -11.97 -9.55
CA SER A 162 -4.50 -11.99 -10.62
C SER A 162 -4.09 -13.39 -11.08
N ALA A 163 -4.39 -14.41 -10.29
CA ALA A 163 -4.04 -15.77 -10.66
C ALA A 163 -4.98 -16.28 -11.78
N LYS A 164 -4.40 -16.86 -12.84
CA LYS A 164 -5.16 -17.51 -13.91
C LYS A 164 -6.11 -18.58 -13.35
N GLU A 165 -7.32 -18.68 -13.92
CA GLU A 165 -8.37 -19.58 -13.45
C GLU A 165 -7.91 -21.04 -13.27
N TYR A 166 -7.02 -21.56 -14.14
CA TYR A 166 -6.50 -22.93 -14.00
C TYR A 166 -5.61 -23.13 -12.76
N ILE A 167 -4.92 -22.08 -12.29
CA ILE A 167 -4.15 -22.10 -11.04
C ILE A 167 -5.11 -22.06 -9.85
N LEU A 168 -6.16 -21.23 -9.92
CA LEU A 168 -7.21 -21.15 -8.91
C LEU A 168 -7.95 -22.49 -8.72
N GLN A 169 -8.16 -23.22 -9.80
CA GLN A 169 -8.82 -24.53 -9.77
C GLN A 169 -8.00 -25.59 -9.02
N LYS A 170 -6.67 -25.46 -8.94
CA LYS A 170 -5.81 -26.39 -8.17
C LYS A 170 -6.09 -26.36 -6.66
N LEU A 171 -6.75 -25.31 -6.16
CA LEU A 171 -7.08 -25.19 -4.74
C LEU A 171 -8.39 -25.89 -4.35
N ASN A 172 -9.29 -26.14 -5.31
CA ASN A 172 -10.58 -26.79 -5.04
C ASN A 172 -10.43 -28.18 -4.39
N PRO A 173 -9.51 -29.07 -4.84
CA PRO A 173 -9.30 -30.37 -4.20
C PRO A 173 -8.92 -30.26 -2.71
N VAL A 174 -8.05 -29.31 -2.36
CA VAL A 174 -7.61 -29.09 -0.97
C VAL A 174 -8.78 -28.57 -0.12
N HIS A 175 -9.53 -27.61 -0.65
CA HIS A 175 -10.69 -27.04 0.04
C HIS A 175 -11.80 -28.09 0.27
N HIS A 176 -12.13 -28.90 -0.73
CA HIS A 176 -13.11 -29.97 -0.58
C HIS A 176 -12.63 -31.05 0.39
N ALA A 177 -11.34 -31.39 0.36
CA ALA A 177 -10.76 -32.34 1.32
C ALA A 177 -10.87 -31.82 2.75
N GLY A 178 -10.57 -30.54 2.99
CA GLY A 178 -10.72 -29.90 4.30
C GLY A 178 -12.16 -29.94 4.81
N ILE A 179 -13.14 -29.60 3.97
CA ILE A 179 -14.56 -29.68 4.35
C ILE A 179 -14.94 -31.11 4.71
N ARG A 180 -14.54 -32.11 3.91
CA ARG A 180 -14.86 -33.51 4.19
C ARG A 180 -14.29 -33.99 5.51
N ILE A 181 -13.05 -33.58 5.84
CA ILE A 181 -12.43 -33.91 7.13
C ILE A 181 -13.20 -33.25 8.28
N ALA A 182 -13.52 -31.96 8.14
CA ALA A 182 -14.23 -31.21 9.17
C ALA A 182 -15.66 -31.69 9.42
N THR A 183 -16.39 -32.08 8.36
CA THR A 183 -17.78 -32.54 8.46
C THR A 183 -17.92 -34.06 8.58
N GLY A 184 -16.83 -34.82 8.53
CA GLY A 184 -16.86 -36.29 8.49
C GLY A 184 -17.51 -36.87 7.22
N ALA A 185 -17.62 -36.09 6.14
CA ALA A 185 -18.26 -36.54 4.92
C ALA A 185 -17.39 -37.58 4.18
N LEU A 186 -18.03 -38.59 3.59
CA LEU A 186 -17.36 -39.61 2.79
C LEU A 186 -16.54 -38.96 1.66
N ARG A 187 -15.44 -39.60 1.25
CA ARG A 187 -14.63 -39.13 0.11
C ARG A 187 -15.43 -39.04 -1.20
N SER A 188 -16.48 -39.85 -1.32
CA SER A 188 -17.39 -39.90 -2.48
C SER A 188 -18.55 -38.90 -2.42
N SER A 189 -18.77 -38.19 -1.32
CA SER A 189 -19.92 -37.28 -1.21
C SER A 189 -19.89 -36.21 -2.31
N PRO A 190 -21.00 -35.86 -2.95
CA PRO A 190 -21.03 -34.79 -3.95
C PRO A 190 -20.60 -33.44 -3.39
N VAL A 191 -19.85 -32.65 -4.16
CA VAL A 191 -19.37 -31.32 -3.75
C VAL A 191 -20.50 -30.36 -3.37
N PRO A 192 -21.62 -30.26 -4.12
CA PRO A 192 -22.75 -29.40 -3.72
C PRO A 192 -23.30 -29.75 -2.34
N SER A 193 -23.39 -31.05 -2.01
CA SER A 193 -23.85 -31.52 -0.71
C SER A 193 -22.91 -31.10 0.42
N LEU A 194 -21.59 -31.10 0.18
CA LEU A 194 -20.63 -30.62 1.17
C LEU A 194 -20.87 -29.15 1.55
N TYR A 195 -21.19 -28.30 0.59
CA TYR A 195 -21.41 -26.88 0.84
C TYR A 195 -22.70 -26.63 1.62
N VAL A 196 -23.77 -27.37 1.31
CA VAL A 196 -25.04 -27.27 2.04
C VAL A 196 -24.88 -27.73 3.48
N GLU A 197 -24.22 -28.88 3.70
CA GLU A 197 -24.03 -29.45 5.04
C GLU A 197 -23.06 -28.65 5.90
N SER A 198 -21.96 -28.16 5.32
CA SER A 198 -20.94 -27.39 6.07
C SER A 198 -21.34 -25.94 6.32
N GLY A 199 -22.29 -25.39 5.56
CA GLY A 199 -22.55 -23.95 5.50
C GLY A 199 -21.39 -23.12 4.93
N ILE A 200 -20.36 -23.78 4.38
CA ILE A 200 -19.20 -23.11 3.79
C ILE A 200 -19.48 -22.81 2.32
N MET A 201 -19.23 -21.56 1.93
CA MET A 201 -19.41 -21.12 0.56
C MET A 201 -18.29 -21.64 -0.37
N PRO A 202 -18.59 -22.02 -1.62
CA PRO A 202 -17.59 -22.35 -2.63
C PRO A 202 -16.52 -21.27 -2.78
N LEU A 203 -15.27 -21.68 -3.04
CA LEU A 203 -14.15 -20.74 -3.20
C LEU A 203 -14.41 -19.66 -4.26
N SER A 204 -15.08 -20.00 -5.37
CA SER A 204 -15.45 -19.04 -6.42
C SER A 204 -16.37 -17.93 -5.89
N LEU A 205 -17.40 -18.30 -5.15
CA LEU A 205 -18.34 -17.35 -4.55
C LEU A 205 -17.68 -16.58 -3.40
N ARG A 206 -16.80 -17.23 -2.63
CA ARG A 206 -16.01 -16.56 -1.58
C ARG A 206 -15.11 -15.48 -2.18
N ARG A 207 -14.44 -15.77 -3.31
CA ARG A 207 -13.66 -14.78 -4.08
C ARG A 207 -14.55 -13.63 -4.55
N SER A 208 -15.70 -13.93 -5.15
CA SER A 208 -16.65 -12.90 -5.61
C SER A 208 -17.14 -12.01 -4.45
N LYS A 209 -17.47 -12.58 -3.30
CA LYS A 209 -17.83 -11.83 -2.08
C LYS A 209 -16.68 -10.95 -1.59
N MET A 210 -15.46 -11.48 -1.54
CA MET A 210 -14.30 -10.71 -1.09
C MET A 210 -13.98 -9.55 -2.04
N ILE A 211 -14.05 -9.78 -3.35
CA ILE A 211 -13.91 -8.72 -4.36
C ILE A 211 -15.01 -7.69 -4.18
N MET A 212 -16.28 -8.08 -4.05
CA MET A 212 -17.37 -7.13 -3.81
C MET A 212 -17.19 -6.31 -2.54
N ASN A 213 -16.73 -6.91 -1.45
CA ASN A 213 -16.42 -6.19 -0.22
C ASN A 213 -15.29 -5.17 -0.43
N TYR A 214 -14.25 -5.55 -1.18
CA TYR A 214 -13.13 -4.68 -1.53
C TYR A 214 -13.60 -3.50 -2.40
N VAL A 215 -14.39 -3.77 -3.45
CA VAL A 215 -14.99 -2.75 -4.31
C VAL A 215 -15.90 -1.81 -3.51
N SER A 216 -16.74 -2.36 -2.63
CA SER A 216 -17.62 -1.58 -1.75
C SER A 216 -16.81 -0.68 -0.81
N LYS A 217 -15.67 -1.15 -0.30
CA LYS A 217 -14.76 -0.37 0.54
C LYS A 217 -14.11 0.76 -0.24
N ILE A 218 -13.68 0.52 -1.48
CA ILE A 218 -13.17 1.56 -2.37
C ILE A 218 -14.27 2.59 -2.65
N GLY A 219 -15.46 2.14 -3.07
CA GLY A 219 -16.59 3.03 -3.38
C GLY A 219 -17.06 3.88 -2.21
N SER A 220 -16.92 3.37 -0.98
CA SER A 220 -17.23 4.15 0.22
C SER A 220 -16.19 5.25 0.49
N CYS A 221 -14.93 5.03 0.07
CA CYS A 221 -13.83 5.97 0.22
C CYS A 221 -13.57 6.72 -1.09
N HIS A 222 -14.31 7.80 -1.33
CA HIS A 222 -14.16 8.64 -2.53
C HIS A 222 -12.79 9.33 -2.65
N THR A 223 -12.02 9.38 -1.55
CA THR A 223 -10.63 9.87 -1.49
C THR A 223 -9.60 8.79 -1.85
N ASN A 224 -10.04 7.55 -2.03
CA ASN A 224 -9.17 6.45 -2.41
C ASN A 224 -8.61 6.71 -3.84
N PRO A 225 -7.28 6.63 -4.05
CA PRO A 225 -6.65 6.94 -5.34
C PRO A 225 -7.21 6.16 -6.53
N ILE A 226 -7.74 4.95 -6.30
CA ILE A 226 -8.30 4.10 -7.35
C ILE A 226 -9.81 4.26 -7.53
N HIS A 227 -10.50 5.01 -6.66
CA HIS A 227 -11.96 5.20 -6.72
C HIS A 227 -12.44 5.64 -8.11
N ASN A 228 -11.87 6.72 -8.63
CA ASN A 228 -12.29 7.26 -9.92
C ASN A 228 -11.91 6.36 -11.09
N GLU A 229 -10.87 5.53 -10.95
CA GLU A 229 -10.43 4.62 -12.01
C GLU A 229 -11.29 3.35 -12.04
N PHE A 230 -11.78 2.92 -10.88
CA PHE A 230 -12.65 1.76 -10.69
C PHE A 230 -14.11 2.03 -11.10
N PHE A 231 -14.63 3.24 -10.87
CA PHE A 231 -16.05 3.57 -11.07
C PHE A 231 -16.39 4.45 -12.30
N ASN A 232 -15.42 5.11 -12.97
CA ASN A 232 -15.72 5.94 -14.16
C ASN A 232 -15.77 5.18 -15.49
N ARG A 233 -15.19 3.98 -15.60
CA ARG A 233 -15.37 3.17 -16.79
C ARG A 233 -16.48 2.18 -16.47
N ASN A 234 -17.52 2.10 -17.32
CA ASN A 234 -18.54 1.05 -17.28
C ASN A 234 -17.88 -0.32 -17.48
N TYR A 235 -17.22 -0.83 -16.44
CA TYR A 235 -16.40 -2.02 -16.48
C TYR A 235 -17.24 -3.21 -16.06
N ASP A 236 -17.34 -4.18 -16.95
CA ASP A 236 -18.10 -5.40 -16.72
C ASP A 236 -17.21 -6.45 -16.04
N PHE A 237 -17.19 -6.40 -14.71
CA PHE A 237 -16.42 -7.32 -13.85
C PHE A 237 -16.74 -8.79 -14.08
N ALA A 238 -17.90 -9.11 -14.65
CA ALA A 238 -18.34 -10.49 -14.88
C ALA A 238 -17.63 -11.14 -16.08
N ASN A 239 -17.14 -10.35 -17.05
CA ASN A 239 -16.71 -10.85 -18.35
C ASN A 239 -15.18 -10.78 -18.59
N HIS A 240 -14.40 -10.17 -17.70
CA HIS A 240 -12.94 -10.12 -17.80
C HIS A 240 -12.26 -10.43 -16.45
N PRO A 241 -12.02 -11.71 -16.13
CA PRO A 241 -11.34 -12.11 -14.89
C PRO A 241 -9.86 -11.69 -14.85
N ASN A 242 -9.20 -11.53 -16.01
CA ASN A 242 -7.78 -11.14 -16.10
C ASN A 242 -7.57 -9.62 -16.19
N THR A 243 -8.62 -8.78 -16.17
CA THR A 243 -8.39 -7.32 -16.18
C THR A 243 -7.83 -6.81 -14.87
N LEU A 244 -7.93 -7.58 -13.77
CA LEU A 244 -7.18 -7.25 -12.57
C LEU A 244 -5.67 -7.24 -12.82
N ASP A 245 -5.10 -7.96 -13.79
CA ASP A 245 -3.65 -7.89 -14.11
C ASP A 245 -3.24 -6.50 -14.64
N ARG A 246 -4.11 -5.85 -15.43
CA ARG A 246 -3.85 -4.49 -15.94
C ARG A 246 -4.12 -3.41 -14.92
N TYR A 247 -5.11 -3.64 -14.04
CA TYR A 247 -5.36 -2.75 -12.92
C TYR A 247 -4.35 -2.98 -11.79
N GLU A 248 -3.75 -4.15 -11.67
CA GLU A 248 -2.64 -4.45 -10.78
C GLU A 248 -1.34 -3.78 -11.20
N GLU A 249 -1.02 -3.69 -12.49
CA GLU A 249 0.10 -2.83 -12.89
C GLU A 249 -0.12 -1.35 -12.53
N LEU A 250 -1.37 -0.90 -12.33
CA LEU A 250 -1.72 0.46 -11.93
C LEU A 250 -1.94 0.60 -10.42
N ASP A 251 -2.45 -0.43 -9.75
CA ASP A 251 -2.76 -0.51 -8.33
C ASP A 251 -1.52 -1.02 -7.58
N LEU A 252 -0.89 -2.15 -7.91
CA LEU A 252 0.47 -2.45 -7.42
C LEU A 252 1.53 -1.43 -7.88
N ALA A 253 1.31 -0.54 -8.85
CA ALA A 253 2.21 0.62 -9.02
C ALA A 253 1.85 1.83 -8.13
N ARG A 254 0.62 1.91 -7.60
CA ARG A 254 0.12 3.05 -6.79
C ARG A 254 -0.20 2.71 -5.33
N THR A 255 -0.83 1.58 -5.00
CA THR A 255 -0.86 1.00 -3.64
C THR A 255 0.53 0.54 -3.15
N ARG A 256 1.52 0.29 -4.02
CA ARG A 256 2.94 0.18 -3.60
C ARG A 256 3.55 1.52 -3.15
N GLN A 257 2.81 2.63 -3.23
CA GLN A 257 3.15 3.87 -2.52
C GLN A 257 2.54 3.92 -1.10
N VAL A 258 1.75 2.93 -0.70
CA VAL A 258 0.93 3.00 0.54
C VAL A 258 1.05 1.76 1.43
N TYR A 259 1.57 0.62 0.95
CA TYR A 259 1.92 -0.50 1.83
C TYR A 259 3.27 -1.08 1.43
N PHE A 260 4.32 -0.44 1.96
CA PHE A 260 5.62 -0.99 2.32
C PHE A 260 6.24 0.00 3.30
#